data_AF-A0A6A5HLH3-F1
#
_entry.id   AF-A0A6A5HLH3-F1
#
_cell.length_a   1.000
_cell.length_b   1.000
_cell.length_c   1.000
_cell.angle_alpha   90.00
_cell.angle_beta   90.00
_cell.angle_gamma   90.00
#
_symmetry.space_group_name_H-M   'P 1'
#
loop_
_entity.id
_entity.type
_entity.pdbx_description
1 polymer ?
#
loop_
_entity_poly.entity_id
_entity_poly.type
_entity_poly.pdbx_seq_one_letter_code
_entity_poly.pdbx_strand_id
1 'polypeptide(L)'
;MPTRGLQYYSLRTVLQYIEANKRFCLSQRIPTIRCAEKAVPLKIDYLQFDDFGITVNKTSYSLAVYRDFHQGSDYFQKEKDEDGIRFDLDQYGFQLEMNKTDLVPGEVIFGDVRVDNHNFNGNQLHIPITFPWSSQKHDMTMRRCYDKHLELFQIALKTRLDQGNLVRGMEVLDSFPVMTKMFSDDELVRGELTAKELKIKLSYLNCVQTSSLKILSHHLRRCLQPFDCLDNNKPLPFTPLIQLTIKREGQEKQIERYPYIMKLHEAIRKLSWLMFGGRKAVVQAHNFPFIDESITLRIPKELKIRVRKLRFKKNMNGRLEALNNLIDDSSYPLEKLSTFHQEQEIDHFAHHALTSAQQIVLKGSAPPNIDLLWNLRNKVVHFKYIWSPDFSIEELLTFAQNIIRAGSPAGVQRSFRMSNEVSIKNLLNRVAEQFNLIRSNRSVSIRMGNETKLNISYKFAKCCKEDNLQMKNWVLKMKVVPYLSLSSFFEKLKKLKITDGTL
;
A
#
# COMPACT_ATOMS: atom_id res chain seq x y z
N MET A 1 28.82 36.08 -24.09
CA MET A 1 28.25 35.19 -25.13
C MET A 1 26.97 34.58 -24.56
N PRO A 2 25.77 34.82 -25.12
CA PRO A 2 24.61 34.05 -24.72
C PRO A 2 24.82 32.62 -25.24
N THR A 3 24.97 31.66 -24.32
CA THR A 3 25.06 30.24 -24.67
C THR A 3 23.76 29.83 -25.36
N ARG A 4 23.81 29.62 -26.68
CA ARG A 4 22.68 29.05 -27.44
C ARG A 4 22.37 27.67 -26.84
N GLY A 5 21.22 27.57 -26.18
CA GLY A 5 20.70 26.29 -25.69
C GLY A 5 20.42 25.32 -26.83
N LEU A 6 20.11 24.06 -26.50
CA LEU A 6 19.70 23.06 -27.48
C LEU A 6 18.47 23.54 -28.26
N GLN A 7 18.49 23.33 -29.58
CA GLN A 7 17.32 23.57 -30.43
C GLN A 7 16.17 22.63 -30.04
N TYR A 8 14.92 23.03 -30.32
CA TYR A 8 13.71 22.35 -29.85
C TYR A 8 13.69 20.84 -30.15
N TYR A 9 14.03 20.43 -31.38
CA TYR A 9 14.04 19.01 -31.76
C TYR A 9 15.14 18.22 -31.04
N SER A 10 16.36 18.75 -30.97
CA SER A 10 17.47 18.12 -30.23
C SER A 10 17.15 17.98 -28.74
N LEU A 11 16.54 19.02 -28.16
CA LEU A 11 16.10 19.01 -26.76
C LEU A 11 15.05 17.92 -26.51
N ARG A 12 14.06 17.77 -27.40
CA ARG A 12 13.05 16.69 -27.29
C ARG A 12 13.70 15.31 -27.34
N THR A 13 14.64 15.09 -28.26
CA THR A 13 15.37 13.83 -28.37
C THR A 13 16.12 13.52 -27.07
N VAL A 14 16.86 14.48 -26.52
CA VAL A 14 17.60 14.29 -25.26
C VAL A 14 16.64 13.98 -24.11
N LEU A 15 15.55 14.75 -23.97
CA LEU A 15 14.54 14.56 -22.91
C LEU A 15 13.85 13.19 -22.97
N GLN A 16 13.78 12.55 -24.14
CA GLN A 16 13.20 11.21 -24.29
C GLN A 16 14.00 10.13 -23.55
N TYR A 17 15.31 10.33 -23.40
CA TYR A 17 16.21 9.38 -22.73
C TYR A 17 16.54 9.76 -21.28
N ILE A 18 16.09 10.92 -20.82
CA ILE A 18 16.27 11.33 -19.42
C ILE A 18 15.19 10.67 -18.55
N GLU A 19 15.62 10.14 -17.40
CA GLU A 19 14.74 9.54 -16.39
C GLU A 19 13.68 10.53 -15.87
N ALA A 20 12.47 10.05 -15.58
CA ALA A 20 11.30 10.86 -15.30
C ALA A 20 11.50 11.87 -14.14
N ASN A 21 12.06 11.45 -13.02
CA ASN A 21 12.28 12.34 -11.86
C ASN A 21 13.27 13.46 -12.17
N LYS A 22 14.32 13.16 -12.95
CA LYS A 22 15.24 14.20 -13.45
C LYS A 22 14.53 15.20 -14.36
N ARG A 23 13.61 14.75 -15.22
CA ARG A 23 12.82 15.64 -16.08
C ARG A 23 11.93 16.58 -15.28
N PHE A 24 11.28 16.09 -14.21
CA PHE A 24 10.48 16.94 -13.32
C PHE A 24 11.34 18.04 -12.68
N CYS A 25 12.49 17.67 -12.14
CA CYS A 25 13.43 18.62 -11.54
C CYS A 25 13.92 19.66 -12.56
N LEU A 26 14.31 19.23 -13.77
CA LEU A 26 14.75 20.14 -14.83
C LEU A 26 13.63 21.11 -15.26
N SER A 27 12.40 20.62 -15.45
CA SER A 27 11.24 21.45 -15.83
C SER A 27 10.82 22.44 -14.74
N GLN A 28 11.12 22.14 -13.48
CA GLN A 28 10.90 23.05 -12.36
C GLN A 28 11.98 24.15 -12.32
N ARG A 29 13.25 23.79 -12.49
CA ARG A 29 14.39 24.72 -12.40
C ARG A 29 14.59 25.57 -13.66
N ILE A 30 14.18 25.07 -14.82
CA ILE A 30 14.40 25.70 -16.13
C ILE A 30 13.04 25.82 -16.85
N PRO A 31 12.31 26.93 -16.66
CA PRO A 31 10.97 27.09 -17.25
C PRO A 31 10.95 27.00 -18.78
N THR A 32 12.03 27.40 -19.46
CA THR A 32 12.14 27.43 -20.93
C THR A 32 12.07 26.05 -21.58
N ILE A 33 12.41 24.97 -20.86
CA ILE A 33 12.34 23.60 -21.42
C ILE A 33 10.98 22.93 -21.20
N ARG A 34 10.09 23.53 -20.39
CA ARG A 34 8.83 22.90 -19.94
C ARG A 34 7.95 22.46 -21.11
N CYS A 35 7.80 23.29 -22.14
CA CYS A 35 7.00 22.95 -23.32
C CYS A 35 7.54 21.71 -24.05
N ALA A 36 8.86 21.63 -24.25
CA ALA A 36 9.49 20.47 -24.88
C ALA A 36 9.37 19.21 -23.99
N GLU A 37 9.61 19.36 -22.68
CA GLU A 37 9.49 18.28 -21.70
C GLU A 37 8.08 17.68 -21.66
N LYS A 38 7.05 18.53 -21.64
CA LYS A 38 5.65 18.08 -21.60
C LYS A 38 5.19 17.43 -22.90
N ALA A 39 5.80 17.80 -24.03
CA ALA A 39 5.51 17.22 -25.34
C ALA A 39 6.15 15.83 -25.55
N VAL A 40 7.22 15.50 -24.80
CA VAL A 40 7.89 14.21 -24.90
C VAL A 40 7.18 13.19 -24.00
N PRO A 41 6.81 12.00 -24.51
CA PRO A 41 6.19 10.95 -23.70
C PRO A 41 7.02 10.61 -22.46
N LEU A 42 6.34 10.36 -21.34
CA LEU A 42 6.97 9.83 -20.13
C LEU A 42 6.93 8.31 -20.13
N LYS A 43 8.06 7.69 -19.77
CA LYS A 43 8.16 6.26 -19.50
C LYS A 43 8.55 6.07 -18.04
N ILE A 44 7.68 5.42 -17.28
CA ILE A 44 7.79 5.22 -15.84
C ILE A 44 7.65 3.73 -15.58
N ASP A 45 8.54 3.15 -14.78
CA ASP A 45 8.45 1.75 -14.39
C ASP A 45 7.44 1.54 -13.25
N TYR A 46 7.38 2.47 -12.31
CA TYR A 46 6.47 2.39 -11.16
C TYR A 46 5.82 3.75 -10.90
N LEU A 47 4.48 3.79 -10.91
CA LEU A 47 3.72 4.99 -10.56
C LEU A 47 2.73 4.63 -9.47
N GLN A 48 2.72 5.35 -8.36
CA GLN A 48 1.70 5.20 -7.32
C GLN A 48 1.25 6.59 -6.86
N PHE A 49 -0.05 6.74 -6.67
CA PHE A 49 -0.63 7.86 -5.96
C PHE A 49 -1.03 7.43 -4.54
N ASP A 50 -0.91 8.37 -3.61
CA ASP A 50 -1.38 8.34 -2.22
C ASP A 50 -2.13 9.68 -1.99
N ASP A 51 -2.95 9.79 -0.95
CA ASP A 51 -3.74 10.98 -0.61
C ASP A 51 -2.88 12.27 -0.54
N PHE A 52 -1.63 12.14 -0.10
CA PHE A 52 -0.68 13.25 0.01
C PHE A 52 0.69 12.94 -0.62
N GLY A 53 0.74 12.00 -1.56
CA GLY A 53 2.02 11.60 -2.13
C GLY A 53 1.95 11.02 -3.53
N ILE A 54 3.08 11.09 -4.22
CA ILE A 54 3.27 10.50 -5.54
C ILE A 54 4.61 9.76 -5.51
N THR A 55 4.63 8.51 -5.91
CA THR A 55 5.86 7.74 -6.09
C THR A 55 6.08 7.48 -7.57
N VAL A 56 7.24 7.89 -8.07
CA VAL A 56 7.67 7.66 -9.45
C VAL A 56 9.00 6.91 -9.44
N ASN A 57 8.99 5.70 -9.98
CA ASN A 57 10.08 4.74 -9.93
C ASN A 57 10.48 4.45 -8.46
N LYS A 58 11.66 4.91 -8.05
CA LYS A 58 12.23 4.71 -6.70
C LYS A 58 12.22 5.99 -5.86
N THR A 59 11.52 7.02 -6.32
CA THR A 59 11.48 8.33 -5.69
C THR A 59 10.07 8.62 -5.21
N SER A 60 9.91 8.84 -3.91
CA SER A 60 8.66 9.25 -3.27
C SER A 60 8.67 10.76 -3.02
N TYR A 61 7.59 11.42 -3.41
CA TYR A 61 7.28 12.81 -3.10
C TYR A 61 6.11 12.79 -2.12
N SER A 62 6.32 13.22 -0.87
CA SER A 62 5.29 13.22 0.16
C SER A 62 5.10 14.60 0.75
N LEU A 63 3.83 14.99 0.92
CA LEU A 63 3.43 16.25 1.56
C LEU A 63 2.94 15.99 2.98
N ALA A 64 3.31 16.89 3.89
CA ALA A 64 2.90 16.89 5.27
C ALA A 64 2.89 18.33 5.82
N VAL A 65 2.18 18.57 6.92
CA VAL A 65 2.31 19.82 7.68
C VAL A 65 3.48 19.65 8.66
N TYR A 66 4.52 20.44 8.49
CA TYR A 66 5.62 20.57 9.44
C TYR A 66 5.28 21.66 10.44
N ARG A 67 5.57 21.42 11.72
CA ARG A 67 5.30 22.36 12.80
C ARG A 67 6.61 22.97 13.27
N ASP A 68 6.81 24.24 12.95
CA ASP A 68 8.00 25.00 13.35
C ASP A 68 7.74 25.69 14.70
N PHE A 69 8.13 25.03 15.80
CA PHE A 69 7.85 25.49 17.15
C PHE A 69 8.62 26.76 17.51
N HIS A 70 7.97 27.69 18.21
CA HIS A 70 8.58 28.95 18.63
C HIS A 70 9.63 28.71 19.74
N GLN A 71 10.67 29.55 19.82
CA GLN A 71 11.75 29.40 20.81
C GLN A 71 11.21 29.45 22.26
N GLY A 72 11.75 28.60 23.14
CA GLY A 72 11.32 28.48 24.55
C GLY A 72 10.16 27.52 24.78
N SER A 73 9.64 26.89 23.73
CA SER A 73 8.71 25.77 23.85
C SER A 73 9.47 24.57 24.49
N ASP A 74 9.03 24.10 25.66
CA ASP A 74 9.65 23.06 26.52
C ASP A 74 9.63 21.62 25.93
N TYR A 75 9.70 21.50 24.61
CA TYR A 75 9.42 20.26 23.90
C TYR A 75 10.73 19.56 23.53
N PHE A 76 10.98 18.44 24.21
CA PHE A 76 12.15 17.56 24.04
C PHE A 76 12.67 17.53 22.59
N GLN A 77 13.91 18.00 22.40
CA GLN A 77 14.60 18.18 21.12
C GLN A 77 14.88 16.92 20.28
N LYS A 78 14.22 15.78 20.52
CA LYS A 78 14.55 14.52 19.82
C LYS A 78 13.37 13.60 19.48
N GLU A 79 12.13 14.09 19.45
CA GLU A 79 11.14 13.50 18.53
C GLU A 79 11.06 14.39 17.29
N LYS A 80 11.78 13.93 16.28
CA LYS A 80 11.85 14.52 14.96
C LYS A 80 10.44 14.54 14.34
N ASP A 81 9.72 15.65 14.46
CA ASP A 81 8.63 16.01 13.52
C ASP A 81 9.17 16.24 12.10
N GLU A 82 10.36 15.72 11.79
CA GLU A 82 11.09 15.91 10.54
C GLU A 82 10.30 15.43 9.33
N ASP A 83 9.36 14.51 9.51
CA ASP A 83 8.51 14.01 8.42
C ASP A 83 7.14 14.70 8.38
N GLY A 84 6.80 15.50 9.40
CA GLY A 84 5.53 16.22 9.54
C GLY A 84 4.31 15.32 9.78
N ILE A 85 3.15 15.96 9.94
CA ILE A 85 1.85 15.30 10.09
C ILE A 85 1.09 15.26 8.76
N ARG A 86 0.40 14.15 8.47
CA ARG A 86 -0.30 13.92 7.19
C ARG A 86 -1.79 14.29 7.27
N PHE A 87 -2.10 15.47 7.79
CA PHE A 87 -3.44 16.06 7.81
C PHE A 87 -3.32 17.56 8.09
N ASP A 88 -4.36 18.31 7.70
CA ASP A 88 -4.44 19.74 7.93
C ASP A 88 -4.84 20.04 9.38
N LEU A 89 -4.48 21.24 9.87
CA LEU A 89 -4.83 21.73 11.20
C LEU A 89 -5.72 22.97 11.11
N ASP A 90 -6.59 23.13 12.09
CA ASP A 90 -7.34 24.36 12.29
C ASP A 90 -6.53 25.41 13.09
N GLN A 91 -7.13 26.59 13.33
CA GLN A 91 -6.46 27.70 14.03
C GLN A 91 -6.05 27.40 15.48
N TYR A 92 -6.61 26.35 16.09
CA TYR A 92 -6.31 25.93 17.46
C TYR A 92 -5.43 24.67 17.51
N GLY A 93 -5.24 23.98 16.38
CA GLY A 93 -4.39 22.79 16.27
C GLY A 93 -5.17 21.48 16.29
N PHE A 94 -6.50 21.51 16.13
CA PHE A 94 -7.32 20.32 15.90
C PHE A 94 -7.14 19.83 14.47
N GLN A 95 -7.28 18.52 14.27
CA GLN A 95 -7.21 17.92 12.95
C GLN A 95 -8.41 18.39 12.12
N LEU A 96 -8.16 18.87 10.91
CA LEU A 96 -9.21 19.08 9.93
C LEU A 96 -9.44 17.77 9.17
N GLU A 97 -10.71 17.40 9.04
CA GLU A 97 -11.09 16.30 8.16
C GLU A 97 -10.70 16.65 6.73
N MET A 98 -10.07 15.68 6.06
CA MET A 98 -9.73 15.83 4.67
C MET A 98 -11.00 16.02 3.86
N ASN A 99 -11.12 17.16 3.18
CA ASN A 99 -12.23 17.38 2.28
C ASN A 99 -12.06 16.50 1.03
N LYS A 100 -12.63 15.29 1.06
CA LYS A 100 -12.63 14.39 -0.10
C LYS A 100 -13.63 14.81 -1.19
N THR A 101 -14.57 15.72 -0.88
CA THR A 101 -15.64 16.14 -1.81
C THR A 101 -15.31 17.40 -2.62
N ASP A 102 -14.24 18.14 -2.29
CA ASP A 102 -13.70 19.26 -3.09
C ASP A 102 -13.04 18.75 -4.38
N LEU A 103 -13.77 18.05 -5.24
CA LEU A 103 -13.25 17.51 -6.49
C LEU A 103 -13.33 18.55 -7.61
N VAL A 104 -12.25 18.65 -8.39
CA VAL A 104 -12.27 19.34 -9.69
C VAL A 104 -12.36 18.32 -10.83
N PRO A 105 -12.82 18.71 -12.03
CA PRO A 105 -12.89 17.81 -13.17
C PRO A 105 -11.56 17.09 -13.43
N GLY A 106 -11.60 15.75 -13.50
CA GLY A 106 -10.41 14.92 -13.68
C GLY A 106 -9.96 14.16 -12.43
N GLU A 107 -10.33 14.64 -11.24
CA GLU A 107 -10.01 13.96 -9.99
C GLU A 107 -10.93 12.77 -9.74
N VAL A 108 -10.42 11.73 -9.08
CA VAL A 108 -11.10 10.45 -8.89
C VAL A 108 -11.06 10.04 -7.42
N ILE A 109 -12.20 9.60 -6.87
CA ILE A 109 -12.27 9.03 -5.52
C ILE A 109 -12.44 7.51 -5.62
N PHE A 110 -11.76 6.79 -4.73
CA PHE A 110 -12.03 5.37 -4.50
C PHE A 110 -12.47 5.11 -3.06
N GLY A 111 -13.36 4.12 -2.91
CA GLY A 111 -13.82 3.59 -1.62
C GLY A 111 -14.66 4.59 -0.83
N ASP A 112 -15.11 4.17 0.34
CA ASP A 112 -15.87 5.04 1.23
C ASP A 112 -14.98 6.17 1.77
N VAL A 113 -15.57 7.34 1.94
CA VAL A 113 -14.99 8.39 2.77
C VAL A 113 -15.03 7.83 4.20
N ARG A 114 -13.90 7.38 4.72
CA ARG A 114 -13.77 7.13 6.16
C ARG A 114 -13.87 8.49 6.86
N VAL A 115 -15.10 8.90 7.16
CA VAL A 115 -15.41 10.08 8.00
C VAL A 115 -15.16 9.72 9.47
N ASP A 116 -15.29 8.42 9.81
CA ASP A 116 -15.23 7.99 11.18
C ASP A 116 -13.80 7.78 11.66
N ASN A 117 -13.43 8.61 12.62
CA ASN A 117 -12.27 8.40 13.46
C ASN A 117 -12.57 7.21 14.41
N HIS A 118 -12.46 5.96 13.93
CA HIS A 118 -12.66 4.72 14.73
C HIS A 118 -11.66 4.53 15.89
N ASN A 119 -10.84 5.54 16.10
CA ASN A 119 -9.80 5.65 17.10
C ASN A 119 -10.36 5.59 18.54
N PHE A 120 -11.61 6.03 18.78
CA PHE A 120 -12.27 5.89 20.09
C PHE A 120 -13.49 4.95 20.05
N ASN A 121 -13.37 3.77 19.43
CA ASN A 121 -14.37 2.73 19.68
C ASN A 121 -14.25 2.26 21.14
N GLY A 122 -15.33 2.38 21.91
CA GLY A 122 -15.39 2.22 23.37
C GLY A 122 -14.84 0.92 23.98
N ASN A 123 -14.46 -0.05 23.15
CA ASN A 123 -13.90 -1.35 23.54
C ASN A 123 -12.38 -1.47 23.34
N GLN A 124 -11.66 -0.42 22.90
CA GLN A 124 -10.21 -0.49 22.76
C GLN A 124 -9.52 -0.38 24.14
N LEU A 125 -8.76 -1.42 24.50
CA LEU A 125 -7.93 -1.46 25.73
C LEU A 125 -6.75 -0.48 25.67
N HIS A 126 -6.45 0.03 24.50
CA HIS A 126 -5.22 0.69 24.13
C HIS A 126 -5.53 2.00 23.39
N ILE A 127 -5.04 3.12 23.90
CA ILE A 127 -5.19 4.49 23.40
C ILE A 127 -3.87 4.91 22.74
N PRO A 128 -3.83 5.03 21.40
CA PRO A 128 -2.74 5.66 20.68
C PRO A 128 -2.56 7.12 21.12
N ILE A 129 -1.30 7.53 21.38
CA ILE A 129 -0.97 8.91 21.79
C ILE A 129 -0.27 9.61 20.65
N THR A 130 -0.93 9.66 19.49
CA THR A 130 -0.44 10.39 18.32
C THR A 130 -1.17 11.72 18.21
N PHE A 131 -0.47 12.84 18.28
CA PHE A 131 -1.09 14.15 18.15
C PHE A 131 -1.25 14.61 16.69
N PRO A 132 -2.33 15.36 16.38
CA PRO A 132 -3.59 15.50 17.11
C PRO A 132 -4.50 14.31 16.80
N TRP A 133 -5.43 14.02 17.72
CA TRP A 133 -6.32 12.87 17.61
C TRP A 133 -7.78 13.22 17.33
N SER A 134 -8.15 14.49 17.38
CA SER A 134 -9.55 14.90 17.30
C SER A 134 -9.78 15.97 16.25
N SER A 135 -10.78 15.76 15.41
CA SER A 135 -11.52 16.82 14.70
C SER A 135 -12.63 17.43 15.57
N GLN A 136 -12.99 16.76 16.67
CA GLN A 136 -14.06 17.13 17.59
C GLN A 136 -13.55 18.07 18.68
N LYS A 137 -13.74 19.38 18.44
CA LYS A 137 -13.32 20.47 19.35
C LYS A 137 -13.92 20.40 20.76
N HIS A 138 -15.08 19.75 20.90
CA HIS A 138 -15.87 19.70 22.14
C HIS A 138 -15.95 18.29 22.75
N ASP A 139 -15.05 17.38 22.37
CA ASP A 139 -14.97 16.06 23.00
C ASP A 139 -14.36 16.17 24.42
N MET A 140 -15.23 16.52 25.37
CA MET A 140 -14.87 16.64 26.78
C MET A 140 -14.49 15.31 27.42
N THR A 141 -14.95 14.18 26.86
CA THR A 141 -14.60 12.84 27.36
C THR A 141 -13.15 12.54 27.05
N MET A 142 -12.71 12.77 25.81
CA MET A 142 -11.31 12.61 25.40
C MET A 142 -10.40 13.55 26.19
N ARG A 143 -10.79 14.82 26.33
CA ARG A 143 -10.04 15.79 27.12
C ARG A 143 -9.84 15.32 28.56
N ARG A 144 -10.93 14.96 29.25
CA ARG A 144 -10.89 14.43 30.63
C ARG A 144 -10.04 13.17 30.72
N CYS A 145 -10.08 12.31 29.71
CA CYS A 145 -9.22 11.13 29.63
C CYS A 145 -7.75 11.53 29.63
N TYR A 146 -7.34 12.48 28.79
CA TYR A 146 -5.96 12.97 28.75
C TYR A 146 -5.54 13.65 30.05
N ASP A 147 -6.38 14.51 30.62
CA ASP A 147 -6.10 15.21 31.89
C ASP A 147 -5.89 14.21 33.03
N LYS A 148 -6.78 13.22 33.18
CA LYS A 148 -6.70 12.22 34.26
C LYS A 148 -5.50 11.30 34.13
N HIS A 149 -5.15 10.88 32.91
CA HIS A 149 -3.92 10.11 32.71
C HIS A 149 -2.68 10.96 33.01
N LEU A 150 -2.68 12.23 32.61
CA LEU A 150 -1.58 13.15 32.88
C LEU A 150 -1.39 13.36 34.39
N GLU A 151 -2.47 13.57 35.14
CA GLU A 151 -2.47 13.67 36.60
C GLU A 151 -1.92 12.39 37.25
N LEU A 152 -2.43 11.22 36.85
CA LEU A 152 -1.98 9.93 37.36
C LEU A 152 -0.48 9.72 37.11
N PHE A 153 0.02 10.08 35.92
CA PHE A 153 1.44 9.96 35.59
C PHE A 153 2.30 10.94 36.40
N GLN A 154 1.81 12.16 36.65
CA GLN A 154 2.51 13.12 37.50
C GLN A 154 2.60 12.65 38.95
N ILE A 155 1.52 12.08 39.50
CA ILE A 155 1.51 11.47 40.84
C ILE A 155 2.52 10.31 40.91
N ALA A 156 2.53 9.43 39.90
CA ALA A 156 3.46 8.31 39.83
C ALA A 156 4.93 8.78 39.75
N LEU A 157 5.21 9.80 38.93
CA LEU A 157 6.55 10.37 38.78
C LEU A 157 7.03 11.03 40.09
N LYS A 158 6.16 11.80 40.76
CA LYS A 158 6.45 12.43 42.05
C LYS A 158 6.75 11.39 43.14
N THR A 159 5.89 10.39 43.27
CA THR A 159 6.08 9.28 44.22
C THR A 159 7.43 8.58 44.03
N ARG A 160 7.90 8.41 42.79
CA ARG A 160 9.19 7.79 42.49
C ARG A 160 10.39 8.67 42.84
N LEU A 161 10.27 9.97 42.60
CA LEU A 161 11.27 10.97 43.02
C LEU A 161 11.45 10.93 44.54
N ASP A 162 10.35 10.87 45.29
CA ASP A 162 10.37 10.84 46.75
C ASP A 162 10.93 9.51 47.32
N GLN A 163 10.83 8.41 46.57
CA GLN A 163 11.26 7.06 47.00
C GLN A 163 12.71 6.69 46.57
N GLY A 164 13.43 7.56 45.85
CA GLY A 164 14.82 7.31 45.44
C GLY A 164 15.04 6.11 44.50
N ASN A 165 13.99 5.56 43.90
CA ASN A 165 14.03 4.26 43.22
C ASN A 165 14.37 4.37 41.73
N LEU A 166 15.53 3.83 41.35
CA LEU A 166 15.87 3.46 39.96
C LEU A 166 15.22 2.11 39.63
N VAL A 167 14.01 2.12 39.10
CA VAL A 167 13.37 0.88 38.61
C VAL A 167 14.19 0.34 37.44
N ARG A 168 14.75 -0.87 37.62
CA ARG A 168 15.53 -1.61 36.62
C ARG A 168 14.61 -2.55 35.86
N GLY A 169 14.49 -2.37 34.54
CA GLY A 169 14.04 -3.43 33.61
C GLY A 169 12.87 -3.07 32.69
N MET A 170 13.17 -2.80 31.41
CA MET A 170 12.72 -3.47 30.16
C MET A 170 13.24 -2.60 28.99
N GLU A 171 13.83 -3.18 27.95
CA GLU A 171 14.48 -2.41 26.88
C GLU A 171 13.58 -1.34 26.24
N VAL A 172 14.21 -0.27 25.77
CA VAL A 172 13.62 0.86 25.04
C VAL A 172 12.58 0.33 24.05
N LEU A 173 11.32 0.73 24.21
CA LEU A 173 10.28 0.39 23.24
C LEU A 173 10.62 1.14 21.94
N ASP A 174 11.16 0.44 20.94
CA ASP A 174 11.38 0.96 19.58
C ASP A 174 10.05 1.25 18.83
N SER A 175 8.90 1.08 19.50
CA SER A 175 7.57 1.37 18.99
C SER A 175 6.86 2.46 19.81
N PHE A 176 6.10 3.32 19.14
CA PHE A 176 5.29 4.40 19.75
C PHE A 176 4.52 3.86 20.97
N PRO A 177 4.57 4.52 22.15
CA PRO A 177 3.97 3.97 23.34
C PRO A 177 2.45 4.11 23.25
N VAL A 178 1.78 2.97 23.11
CA VAL A 178 0.33 2.86 23.21
C VAL A 178 -0.04 2.89 24.69
N MET A 179 -0.87 3.83 25.10
CA MET A 179 -1.33 3.94 26.50
C MET A 179 -2.43 2.92 26.75
N THR A 180 -2.37 2.14 27.82
CA THR A 180 -3.52 1.34 28.24
C THR A 180 -4.61 2.26 28.79
N LYS A 181 -5.87 2.06 28.39
CA LYS A 181 -7.04 2.79 28.93
C LYS A 181 -7.17 2.45 30.42
N MET A 182 -6.78 3.38 31.30
CA MET A 182 -6.82 3.17 32.76
C MET A 182 -8.13 3.62 33.40
N PHE A 183 -8.98 4.35 32.67
CA PHE A 183 -10.23 4.91 33.19
C PHE A 183 -11.42 4.42 32.36
N SER A 184 -12.47 3.94 33.04
CA SER A 184 -13.77 3.67 32.40
C SER A 184 -14.51 4.97 32.08
N ASP A 185 -15.48 4.91 31.18
CA ASP A 185 -16.24 6.11 30.79
C ASP A 185 -16.99 6.71 32.00
N ASP A 186 -17.50 5.87 32.90
CA ASP A 186 -18.10 6.33 34.16
C ASP A 186 -17.07 7.01 35.08
N GLU A 187 -15.85 6.48 35.18
CA GLU A 187 -14.76 7.10 35.96
C GLU A 187 -14.37 8.46 35.38
N LEU A 188 -14.42 8.64 34.05
CA LEU A 188 -14.17 9.93 33.39
C LEU A 188 -15.27 10.96 33.71
N VAL A 189 -16.51 10.52 33.96
CA VAL A 189 -17.63 11.40 34.30
C VAL A 189 -17.66 11.76 35.79
N ARG A 190 -17.37 10.80 36.69
CA ARG A 190 -17.49 10.97 38.16
C ARG A 190 -16.49 11.96 38.80
N GLY A 191 -15.46 12.41 38.09
CA GLY A 191 -14.51 13.41 38.60
C GLY A 191 -13.42 12.82 39.50
N GLU A 192 -13.71 12.37 40.71
CA GLU A 192 -12.69 11.93 41.69
C GLU A 192 -12.58 10.39 41.80
N LEU A 193 -11.34 9.90 42.03
CA LEU A 193 -11.07 8.49 42.34
C LEU A 193 -11.03 8.28 43.85
N THR A 194 -11.54 7.14 44.31
CA THR A 194 -11.31 6.71 45.70
C THR A 194 -9.83 6.37 45.92
N ALA A 195 -9.36 6.50 47.17
CA ALA A 195 -7.98 6.16 47.53
C ALA A 195 -7.60 4.71 47.16
N LYS A 196 -8.57 3.79 47.21
CA LYS A 196 -8.40 2.38 46.80
C LYS A 196 -8.18 2.25 45.31
N GLU A 197 -9.00 2.92 44.49
CA GLU A 197 -8.87 2.91 43.02
C GLU A 197 -7.57 3.55 42.57
N LEU A 198 -7.20 4.70 43.15
CA LEU A 198 -5.94 5.38 42.85
C LEU A 198 -4.74 4.47 43.15
N LYS A 199 -4.73 3.78 44.30
CA LYS A 199 -3.65 2.85 44.67
C LYS A 199 -3.52 1.68 43.69
N ILE A 200 -4.64 1.14 43.21
CA ILE A 200 -4.65 0.08 42.19
C ILE A 200 -4.09 0.60 40.87
N LYS A 201 -4.51 1.77 40.38
CA LYS A 201 -4.02 2.32 39.12
C LYS A 201 -2.52 2.68 39.20
N LEU A 202 -2.06 3.21 40.32
CA LEU A 202 -0.63 3.49 40.55
C LEU A 202 0.22 2.21 40.60
N SER A 203 -0.30 1.10 41.13
CA SER A 203 0.45 -0.17 41.14
C SER A 203 0.71 -0.71 39.74
N TYR A 204 -0.23 -0.53 38.80
CA TYR A 204 0.00 -0.83 37.38
C TYR A 204 1.15 -0.03 36.78
N LEU A 205 1.29 1.24 37.18
CA LEU A 205 2.35 2.10 36.65
C LEU A 205 3.71 1.71 37.19
N ASN A 206 3.84 1.03 38.33
CA ASN A 206 5.15 0.59 38.86
C ASN A 206 5.95 -0.26 37.86
N CYS A 207 5.28 -0.98 36.97
CA CYS A 207 5.91 -1.77 35.91
C CYS A 207 6.38 -0.93 34.70
N VAL A 208 6.00 0.36 34.63
CA VAL A 208 6.35 1.28 33.52
C VAL A 208 7.57 2.10 33.89
N GLN A 209 8.56 2.19 33.00
CA GLN A 209 9.77 2.98 33.24
C GLN A 209 9.48 4.48 33.42
N THR A 210 10.32 5.14 34.22
CA THR A 210 10.25 6.59 34.45
C THR A 210 10.47 7.39 33.17
N SER A 211 11.36 6.94 32.28
CA SER A 211 11.55 7.51 30.93
C SER A 211 10.27 7.43 30.10
N SER A 212 9.64 6.26 30.04
CA SER A 212 8.39 6.06 29.31
C SER A 212 7.25 6.90 29.88
N LEU A 213 7.09 6.99 31.20
CA LEU A 213 6.09 7.88 31.81
C LEU A 213 6.32 9.35 31.48
N LYS A 214 7.58 9.81 31.43
CA LYS A 214 7.91 11.18 31.01
C LYS A 214 7.53 11.42 29.54
N ILE A 215 7.86 10.48 28.65
CA ILE A 215 7.48 10.53 27.22
C ILE A 215 5.95 10.56 27.08
N LEU A 216 5.23 9.66 27.76
CA LEU A 216 3.77 9.58 27.76
C LEU A 216 3.12 10.88 28.28
N SER A 217 3.61 11.42 29.40
CA SER A 217 3.11 12.69 29.96
C SER A 217 3.31 13.86 29.00
N HIS A 218 4.43 13.86 28.28
CA HIS A 218 4.71 14.87 27.27
C HIS A 218 3.74 14.78 26.09
N HIS A 219 3.52 13.58 25.56
CA HIS A 219 2.56 13.35 24.48
C HIS A 219 1.13 13.73 24.89
N LEU A 220 0.73 13.46 26.12
CA LEU A 220 -0.56 13.90 26.67
C LEU A 220 -0.69 15.42 26.69
N ARG A 221 0.33 16.15 27.17
CA ARG A 221 0.35 17.62 27.12
C ARG A 221 0.23 18.13 25.70
N ARG A 222 0.91 17.49 24.74
CA ARG A 222 0.79 17.81 23.31
C ARG A 222 -0.66 17.59 22.83
N CYS A 223 -1.30 16.47 23.18
CA CYS A 223 -2.71 16.19 22.85
C CYS A 223 -3.70 17.15 23.50
N LEU A 224 -3.40 17.70 24.67
CA LEU A 224 -4.23 18.71 25.37
C LEU A 224 -4.07 20.11 24.78
N GLN A 225 -2.94 20.40 24.14
CA GLN A 225 -2.61 21.71 23.59
C GLN A 225 -3.72 22.34 22.72
N PRO A 226 -4.43 21.63 21.83
CA PRO A 226 -5.49 22.24 21.02
C PRO A 226 -6.69 22.69 21.85
N PHE A 227 -7.02 21.94 22.92
CA PHE A 227 -8.07 22.33 23.87
C PHE A 227 -7.65 23.59 24.64
N ASP A 228 -6.41 23.66 25.09
CA ASP A 228 -5.89 24.86 25.77
C ASP A 228 -5.89 26.08 24.86
N CYS A 229 -5.56 25.90 23.58
CA CYS A 229 -5.61 26.97 22.57
C CYS A 229 -7.04 27.43 22.32
N LEU A 230 -8.00 26.49 22.24
CA LEU A 230 -9.42 26.79 22.06
C LEU A 230 -10.00 27.55 23.24
N ASP A 231 -9.86 27.01 24.46
CA ASP A 231 -10.46 27.58 25.67
C ASP A 231 -9.94 28.99 25.98
N ASN A 232 -8.65 29.20 25.79
CA ASN A 232 -7.99 30.45 26.12
C ASN A 232 -7.83 31.38 24.92
N ASN A 233 -8.35 30.99 23.75
CA ASN A 233 -8.16 31.68 22.47
C ASN A 233 -6.69 32.04 22.19
N LYS A 234 -5.76 31.12 22.53
CA LYS A 234 -4.32 31.32 22.35
C LYS A 234 -3.93 30.99 20.90
N PRO A 235 -2.92 31.69 20.33
CA PRO A 235 -2.35 31.30 19.05
C PRO A 235 -1.64 29.95 19.15
N LEU A 236 -1.43 29.32 18.00
CA LEU A 236 -0.59 28.12 17.90
C LEU A 236 0.82 28.40 18.44
N PRO A 237 1.40 27.52 19.27
CA PRO A 237 2.78 27.63 19.75
C PRO A 237 3.81 27.21 18.68
N PHE A 238 3.36 27.03 17.45
CA PHE A 238 4.19 26.69 16.30
C PHE A 238 3.63 27.38 15.04
N THR A 239 4.50 27.57 14.07
CA THR A 239 4.15 28.02 12.73
C THR A 239 3.95 26.79 11.83
N PRO A 240 2.75 26.52 11.31
CA PRO A 240 2.55 25.43 10.36
C PRO A 240 3.17 25.77 9.01
N LEU A 241 3.85 24.80 8.40
CA LEU A 241 4.47 24.89 7.07
C LEU A 241 4.06 23.67 6.23
N ILE A 242 3.82 23.85 4.93
CA ILE A 242 3.71 22.73 3.99
C ILE A 242 5.13 22.20 3.74
N GLN A 243 5.38 20.95 4.08
CA GLN A 243 6.64 20.28 3.82
C GLN A 243 6.51 19.31 2.66
N LEU A 244 7.36 19.47 1.64
CA LEU A 244 7.58 18.49 0.58
C LEU A 244 8.86 17.70 0.91
N THR A 245 8.70 16.41 1.14
CA THR A 245 9.82 15.48 1.32
C THR A 245 10.00 14.66 0.05
N ILE A 246 11.19 14.75 -0.55
CA ILE A 246 11.60 13.98 -1.72
C ILE A 246 12.64 12.96 -1.25
N LYS A 247 12.31 11.67 -1.35
CA LYS A 247 13.19 10.59 -0.91
C LYS A 247 13.37 9.59 -2.03
N ARG A 248 14.62 9.33 -2.39
CA ARG A 248 14.98 8.22 -3.28
C ARG A 248 15.52 7.07 -2.44
N GLU A 249 15.16 5.85 -2.80
CA GLU A 249 15.67 4.64 -2.15
C GLU A 249 17.22 4.66 -2.06
N GLY A 250 17.75 4.55 -0.85
CA GLY A 250 19.20 4.56 -0.59
C GLY A 250 19.87 5.95 -0.58
N GLN A 251 19.11 7.04 -0.65
CA GLN A 251 19.64 8.41 -0.58
C GLN A 251 19.02 9.19 0.59
N GLU A 252 19.70 10.24 1.03
CA GLU A 252 19.17 11.18 2.00
C GLU A 252 17.90 11.87 1.47
N LYS A 253 17.00 12.22 2.38
CA LYS A 253 15.78 12.94 2.04
C LYS A 253 16.10 14.41 1.76
N GLN A 254 15.57 14.94 0.66
CA GLN A 254 15.52 16.38 0.41
C GLN A 254 14.21 16.92 0.98
N ILE A 255 14.29 18.01 1.74
CA ILE A 255 13.15 18.65 2.37
C ILE A 255 13.04 20.08 1.85
N GLU A 256 11.85 20.45 1.39
CA GLU A 256 11.47 21.81 1.05
C GLU A 256 10.26 22.22 1.89
N ARG A 257 10.26 23.44 2.43
CA ARG A 257 9.20 23.95 3.29
C ARG A 257 8.65 25.24 2.73
N TYR A 258 7.33 25.36 2.77
CA TYR A 258 6.57 26.47 2.20
C TYR A 258 5.58 27.01 3.24
N PRO A 259 5.23 28.30 3.20
CA PRO A 259 4.17 28.84 4.04
C PRO A 259 2.87 28.05 3.90
N TYR A 260 2.18 27.80 5.02
CA TYR A 260 0.88 27.11 5.03
C TYR A 260 -0.25 28.05 4.59
N ILE A 261 -0.30 28.32 3.29
CA ILE A 261 -1.29 29.20 2.64
C ILE A 261 -2.42 28.43 1.94
N MET A 262 -2.33 27.10 1.94
CA MET A 262 -3.27 26.20 1.27
C MET A 262 -3.27 24.88 2.02
N LYS A 263 -4.36 24.11 1.90
CA LYS A 263 -4.49 22.80 2.54
C LYS A 263 -3.65 21.74 1.81
N LEU A 264 -3.33 20.64 2.48
CA LEU A 264 -2.52 19.56 1.90
C LEU A 264 -3.15 18.98 0.62
N HIS A 265 -4.49 18.89 0.55
CA HIS A 265 -5.17 18.38 -0.65
C HIS A 265 -5.03 19.32 -1.86
N GLU A 266 -4.87 20.62 -1.63
CA GLU A 266 -4.59 21.61 -2.68
C GLU A 266 -3.12 21.57 -3.09
N ALA A 267 -2.21 21.35 -2.13
CA ALA A 267 -0.79 21.21 -2.37
C ALA A 267 -0.47 19.96 -3.23
N ILE A 268 -1.09 18.81 -2.93
CA ILE A 268 -0.93 17.59 -3.73
C ILE A 268 -1.52 17.74 -5.14
N ARG A 269 -2.64 18.47 -5.28
CA ARG A 269 -3.20 18.85 -6.58
C ARG A 269 -2.19 19.65 -7.40
N LYS A 270 -1.57 20.67 -6.81
CA LYS A 270 -0.51 21.47 -7.47
C LYS A 270 0.70 20.61 -7.84
N LEU A 271 1.17 19.74 -6.95
CA LEU A 271 2.31 18.85 -7.22
C LEU A 271 2.03 17.90 -8.39
N SER A 272 0.86 17.27 -8.39
CA SER A 272 0.39 16.40 -9.47
C SER A 272 0.31 17.14 -10.81
N TRP A 273 -0.21 18.37 -10.79
CA TRP A 273 -0.28 19.21 -11.98
C TRP A 273 1.10 19.65 -12.49
N LEU A 274 2.03 19.96 -11.59
CA LEU A 274 3.43 20.25 -11.95
C LEU A 274 4.09 19.05 -12.66
N MET A 275 3.82 17.82 -12.21
CA MET A 275 4.40 16.61 -12.81
C MET A 275 3.72 16.22 -14.13
N PHE A 276 2.39 16.19 -14.16
CA PHE A 276 1.60 15.56 -15.23
C PHE A 276 0.76 16.53 -16.05
N GLY A 277 0.43 17.70 -15.52
CA GLY A 277 -0.37 18.71 -16.21
C GLY A 277 0.29 19.23 -17.49
N GLY A 278 -0.54 19.55 -18.50
CA GLY A 278 -0.10 20.06 -19.80
C GLY A 278 0.53 19.02 -20.74
N ARG A 279 0.53 17.73 -20.38
CA ARG A 279 1.02 16.66 -21.25
C ARG A 279 -0.08 16.20 -22.19
N LYS A 280 0.18 16.28 -23.50
CA LYS A 280 -0.73 15.74 -24.54
C LYS A 280 -0.48 14.27 -24.85
N ALA A 281 0.75 13.80 -24.63
CA ALA A 281 1.13 12.43 -24.90
C ALA A 281 0.74 11.51 -23.73
N VAL A 282 0.24 10.32 -24.05
CA VAL A 282 -0.10 9.28 -23.07
C VAL A 282 1.15 8.91 -22.26
N VAL A 283 1.04 8.97 -20.94
CA VAL A 283 2.10 8.56 -20.00
C VAL A 283 2.17 7.03 -19.98
N GLN A 284 3.35 6.45 -20.12
CA GLN A 284 3.55 5.00 -20.09
C GLN A 284 4.01 4.58 -18.69
N ALA A 285 3.18 3.81 -17.98
CA ALA A 285 3.49 3.26 -16.66
C ALA A 285 3.55 1.73 -16.74
N HIS A 286 4.68 1.13 -16.35
CA HIS A 286 4.78 -0.34 -16.33
C HIS A 286 3.97 -0.93 -15.17
N ASN A 287 4.13 -0.41 -13.95
CA ASN A 287 3.38 -0.79 -12.76
C ASN A 287 2.55 0.39 -12.23
N PHE A 288 1.26 0.14 -11.97
CA PHE A 288 0.33 1.13 -11.41
C PHE A 288 -0.48 0.50 -10.26
N PRO A 289 0.09 0.35 -9.04
CA PRO A 289 -0.62 -0.24 -7.93
C PRO A 289 -1.48 0.77 -7.15
N PHE A 290 -2.65 0.30 -6.72
CA PHE A 290 -3.50 0.96 -5.73
C PHE A 290 -3.48 0.17 -4.44
N ILE A 291 -2.73 0.68 -3.45
CA ILE A 291 -2.50 0.00 -2.18
C ILE A 291 -3.57 0.37 -1.15
N ASP A 292 -3.99 1.64 -1.12
CA ASP A 292 -4.97 2.11 -0.14
C ASP A 292 -6.40 1.71 -0.52
N GLU A 293 -7.25 1.54 0.50
CA GLU A 293 -8.66 1.16 0.34
C GLU A 293 -9.52 2.35 -0.06
N SER A 294 -9.22 3.51 0.51
CA SER A 294 -9.80 4.81 0.17
C SER A 294 -8.67 5.73 -0.24
N ILE A 295 -8.79 6.38 -1.40
CA ILE A 295 -7.80 7.35 -1.89
C ILE A 295 -8.49 8.35 -2.82
N THR A 296 -8.09 9.61 -2.73
CA THR A 296 -8.51 10.66 -3.66
C THR A 296 -7.37 11.01 -4.61
N LEU A 297 -7.49 10.61 -5.88
CA LEU A 297 -6.56 10.98 -6.93
C LEU A 297 -6.77 12.43 -7.36
N ARG A 298 -5.92 13.32 -6.84
CA ARG A 298 -5.84 14.73 -7.27
C ARG A 298 -4.99 14.84 -8.54
N ILE A 299 -5.57 14.53 -9.70
CA ILE A 299 -4.87 14.44 -10.99
C ILE A 299 -5.44 15.40 -12.05
N PRO A 300 -4.63 15.81 -13.04
CA PRO A 300 -5.11 16.65 -14.15
C PRO A 300 -6.14 15.93 -15.02
N LYS A 301 -7.17 16.65 -15.48
CA LYS A 301 -8.25 16.14 -16.32
C LYS A 301 -7.78 15.44 -17.59
N GLU A 302 -6.78 15.99 -18.28
CA GLU A 302 -6.33 15.45 -19.56
C GLU A 302 -5.33 14.29 -19.41
N LEU A 303 -5.01 13.87 -18.18
CA LEU A 303 -4.02 12.83 -17.97
C LEU A 303 -4.54 11.47 -18.45
N LYS A 304 -3.82 10.88 -19.41
CA LYS A 304 -4.01 9.49 -19.85
C LYS A 304 -2.76 8.68 -19.56
N ILE A 305 -2.97 7.46 -19.05
CA ILE A 305 -1.90 6.55 -18.65
C ILE A 305 -2.11 5.20 -19.33
N ARG A 306 -1.11 4.78 -20.11
CA ARG A 306 -1.01 3.41 -20.60
C ARG A 306 -0.35 2.55 -19.52
N VAL A 307 -1.06 1.53 -19.05
CA VAL A 307 -0.64 0.65 -17.95
C VAL A 307 -0.34 -0.75 -18.47
N ARG A 308 0.70 -1.42 -17.95
CA ARG A 308 0.92 -2.86 -18.20
C ARG A 308 0.49 -3.75 -17.03
N LYS A 309 0.81 -3.33 -15.80
CA LYS A 309 0.55 -4.07 -14.57
C LYS A 309 -0.30 -3.24 -13.62
N LEU A 310 -1.50 -3.71 -13.33
CA LEU A 310 -2.47 -3.04 -12.47
C LEU A 310 -2.73 -3.89 -11.23
N ARG A 311 -2.80 -3.24 -10.05
CA ARG A 311 -3.12 -3.93 -8.79
C ARG A 311 -4.17 -3.15 -8.01
N PHE A 312 -5.19 -3.84 -7.53
CA PHE A 312 -6.19 -3.32 -6.61
C PHE A 312 -6.21 -4.12 -5.31
N LYS A 313 -6.51 -3.45 -4.20
CA LYS A 313 -6.71 -4.09 -2.88
C LYS A 313 -8.17 -4.51 -2.65
N LYS A 314 -9.15 -3.83 -3.25
CA LYS A 314 -10.60 -4.10 -3.16
C LYS A 314 -11.34 -3.41 -4.31
N ASN A 315 -12.61 -3.75 -4.51
CA ASN A 315 -13.58 -3.17 -5.44
C ASN A 315 -13.03 -2.99 -6.86
N MET A 316 -12.58 -4.08 -7.48
CA MET A 316 -11.94 -4.01 -8.81
C MET A 316 -12.83 -3.31 -9.85
N ASN A 317 -14.11 -3.69 -9.94
CA ASN A 317 -15.02 -3.18 -10.96
C ASN A 317 -15.24 -1.67 -10.80
N GLY A 318 -15.64 -1.21 -9.60
CA GLY A 318 -15.84 0.21 -9.36
C GLY A 318 -14.56 1.03 -9.52
N ARG A 319 -13.39 0.46 -9.19
CA ARG A 319 -12.10 1.14 -9.42
C ARG A 319 -11.76 1.25 -10.91
N LEU A 320 -12.04 0.24 -11.71
CA LEU A 320 -11.81 0.29 -13.16
C LEU A 320 -12.76 1.29 -13.83
N GLU A 321 -14.02 1.32 -13.41
CA GLU A 321 -15.02 2.28 -13.88
C GLU A 321 -14.58 3.73 -13.57
N ALA A 322 -14.19 3.99 -12.31
CA ALA A 322 -13.67 5.29 -11.89
C ALA A 322 -12.38 5.70 -12.64
N LEU A 323 -11.61 4.72 -13.12
CA LEU A 323 -10.37 4.93 -13.88
C LEU A 323 -10.55 4.96 -15.40
N ASN A 324 -11.77 4.83 -15.91
CA ASN A 324 -12.02 4.76 -17.36
C ASN A 324 -11.49 6.00 -18.11
N ASN A 325 -11.54 7.17 -17.45
CA ASN A 325 -10.99 8.40 -18.00
C ASN A 325 -9.48 8.56 -17.83
N LEU A 326 -8.82 7.77 -16.97
CA LEU A 326 -7.38 7.85 -16.72
C LEU A 326 -6.59 6.77 -17.47
N ILE A 327 -7.06 5.52 -17.43
CA ILE A 327 -6.39 4.40 -18.10
C ILE A 327 -6.71 4.46 -19.58
N ASP A 328 -5.67 4.52 -20.41
CA ASP A 328 -5.79 4.54 -21.86
C ASP A 328 -6.16 3.15 -22.40
N ASP A 329 -7.02 3.09 -23.43
CA ASP A 329 -7.48 1.83 -24.03
C ASP A 329 -6.33 0.95 -24.55
N SER A 330 -5.21 1.56 -24.95
CA SER A 330 -4.00 0.83 -25.37
C SER A 330 -3.33 0.02 -24.25
N SER A 331 -3.83 0.12 -23.02
CA SER A 331 -3.43 -0.72 -21.88
C SER A 331 -3.96 -2.15 -21.99
N TYR A 332 -5.06 -2.38 -22.71
CA TYR A 332 -5.71 -3.68 -22.80
C TYR A 332 -5.22 -4.48 -24.02
N PRO A 333 -5.04 -5.81 -23.90
CA PRO A 333 -5.08 -6.59 -22.66
C PRO A 333 -3.88 -6.30 -21.74
N LEU A 334 -4.13 -6.25 -20.43
CA LEU A 334 -3.09 -6.02 -19.44
C LEU A 334 -2.07 -7.18 -19.42
N GLU A 335 -0.80 -6.85 -19.20
CA GLU A 335 0.25 -7.87 -18.96
C GLU A 335 -0.03 -8.60 -17.64
N LYS A 336 -0.45 -7.86 -16.60
CA LYS A 336 -0.80 -8.43 -15.31
C LYS A 336 -1.88 -7.64 -14.59
N LEU A 337 -2.89 -8.34 -14.07
CA LEU A 337 -3.87 -7.78 -13.15
C LEU A 337 -3.80 -8.51 -11.80
N SER A 338 -3.80 -7.77 -10.70
CA SER A 338 -3.91 -8.33 -9.36
C SER A 338 -5.11 -7.71 -8.66
N THR A 339 -6.00 -8.55 -8.14
CA THR A 339 -7.11 -8.10 -7.31
C THR A 339 -7.11 -8.88 -6.00
N PHE A 340 -7.83 -8.35 -5.03
CA PHE A 340 -7.96 -8.92 -3.71
C PHE A 340 -9.45 -8.86 -3.35
N HIS A 341 -10.05 -10.05 -3.30
CA HIS A 341 -11.49 -10.24 -3.24
C HIS A 341 -12.01 -10.29 -1.80
N GLN A 342 -13.16 -9.65 -1.59
CA GLN A 342 -14.01 -9.75 -0.40
C GLN A 342 -15.41 -10.19 -0.83
N GLU A 343 -16.10 -10.95 0.01
CA GLU A 343 -17.37 -11.65 -0.29
C GLU A 343 -18.52 -10.76 -0.82
N GLN A 344 -18.41 -9.44 -0.72
CA GLN A 344 -19.45 -8.46 -1.08
C GLN A 344 -19.27 -7.81 -2.48
N GLU A 345 -18.29 -8.23 -3.29
CA GLU A 345 -18.06 -7.63 -4.60
C GLU A 345 -18.98 -8.18 -5.70
N ILE A 346 -19.49 -7.29 -6.57
CA ILE A 346 -20.12 -7.63 -7.86
C ILE A 346 -19.16 -8.52 -8.66
N ASP A 347 -19.68 -9.53 -9.35
CA ASP A 347 -18.93 -10.56 -10.09
C ASP A 347 -17.79 -9.97 -10.94
N HIS A 348 -16.58 -9.92 -10.36
CA HIS A 348 -15.40 -9.38 -11.01
C HIS A 348 -14.84 -10.35 -12.06
N PHE A 349 -15.29 -11.61 -12.08
CA PHE A 349 -14.89 -12.60 -13.08
C PHE A 349 -15.53 -12.32 -14.45
N ALA A 350 -16.63 -11.56 -14.50
CA ALA A 350 -17.24 -11.11 -15.74
C ALA A 350 -16.51 -9.93 -16.42
N HIS A 351 -15.67 -9.19 -15.67
CA HIS A 351 -15.10 -7.94 -16.18
C HIS A 351 -14.02 -8.18 -17.25
N HIS A 352 -14.13 -7.50 -18.40
CA HIS A 352 -13.23 -7.68 -19.56
C HIS A 352 -11.74 -7.49 -19.22
N ALA A 353 -11.41 -6.51 -18.37
CA ALA A 353 -10.03 -6.30 -17.92
C ALA A 353 -9.41 -7.54 -17.24
N LEU A 354 -10.21 -8.31 -16.49
CA LEU A 354 -9.74 -9.53 -15.83
C LEU A 354 -9.69 -10.69 -16.81
N THR A 355 -10.74 -10.90 -17.60
CA THR A 355 -10.81 -12.05 -18.53
C THR A 355 -9.81 -11.97 -19.68
N SER A 356 -9.47 -10.76 -20.13
CA SER A 356 -8.50 -10.52 -21.21
C SER A 356 -7.04 -10.45 -20.76
N ALA A 357 -6.76 -10.21 -19.47
CA ALA A 357 -5.39 -10.05 -18.98
C ALA A 357 -4.54 -11.31 -19.21
N GLN A 358 -3.25 -11.14 -19.54
CA GLN A 358 -2.36 -12.28 -19.78
C GLN A 358 -2.07 -13.06 -18.49
N GLN A 359 -1.81 -12.33 -17.41
CA GLN A 359 -1.57 -12.87 -16.08
C GLN A 359 -2.54 -12.27 -15.07
N ILE A 360 -3.14 -13.11 -14.23
CA ILE A 360 -3.96 -12.65 -13.11
C ILE A 360 -3.47 -13.21 -11.78
N VAL A 361 -3.60 -12.41 -10.73
CA VAL A 361 -3.33 -12.79 -9.35
C VAL A 361 -4.57 -12.49 -8.52
N LEU A 362 -5.22 -13.55 -8.03
CA LEU A 362 -6.42 -13.47 -7.22
C LEU A 362 -6.03 -13.70 -5.76
N LYS A 363 -6.32 -12.74 -4.89
CA LYS A 363 -6.03 -12.79 -3.45
C LYS A 363 -7.33 -12.67 -2.63
N GLY A 364 -7.25 -12.88 -1.32
CA GLY A 364 -8.38 -12.70 -0.40
C GLY A 364 -9.16 -14.01 -0.19
N SER A 365 -10.48 -13.95 -0.30
CA SER A 365 -11.36 -15.13 -0.27
C SER A 365 -11.54 -15.71 -1.67
N ALA A 366 -11.66 -17.04 -1.78
CA ALA A 366 -12.12 -17.71 -2.98
C ALA A 366 -13.62 -17.42 -3.19
N PRO A 367 -14.10 -17.36 -4.45
CA PRO A 367 -15.52 -17.21 -4.69
C PRO A 367 -16.31 -18.44 -4.18
N PRO A 368 -17.57 -18.27 -3.76
CA PRO A 368 -18.43 -19.39 -3.39
C PRO A 368 -18.64 -20.39 -4.53
N ASN A 369 -18.74 -19.89 -5.78
CA ASN A 369 -18.84 -20.72 -6.97
C ASN A 369 -17.45 -20.96 -7.58
N ILE A 370 -16.97 -22.20 -7.48
CA ILE A 370 -15.67 -22.64 -8.01
C ILE A 370 -15.61 -22.65 -9.55
N ASP A 371 -16.75 -22.79 -10.23
CA ASP A 371 -16.83 -22.85 -11.70
C ASP A 371 -16.25 -21.59 -12.35
N LEU A 372 -16.39 -20.44 -11.66
CA LEU A 372 -15.80 -19.18 -12.06
C LEU A 372 -14.28 -19.28 -12.24
N LEU A 373 -13.60 -20.07 -11.39
CA LEU A 373 -12.16 -20.28 -11.46
C LEU A 373 -11.77 -21.26 -12.57
N TRP A 374 -12.59 -22.26 -12.85
CA TRP A 374 -12.36 -23.22 -13.94
C TRP A 374 -12.53 -22.58 -15.32
N ASN A 375 -13.44 -21.61 -15.43
CA ASN A 375 -13.73 -20.91 -16.68
C ASN A 375 -12.69 -19.83 -17.05
N LEU A 376 -11.69 -19.58 -16.19
CA LEU A 376 -10.62 -18.62 -16.45
C LEU A 376 -9.75 -19.05 -17.64
N ARG A 377 -9.76 -18.24 -18.71
CA ARG A 377 -9.00 -18.46 -19.95
C ARG A 377 -7.62 -17.79 -19.95
N ASN A 378 -7.27 -17.05 -18.91
CA ASN A 378 -5.99 -16.33 -18.82
C ASN A 378 -4.80 -17.30 -18.95
N LYS A 379 -3.72 -16.85 -19.59
CA LYS A 379 -2.51 -17.66 -19.78
C LYS A 379 -1.91 -18.08 -18.44
N VAL A 380 -1.80 -17.16 -17.49
CA VAL A 380 -1.24 -17.42 -16.16
C VAL A 380 -2.19 -16.97 -15.07
N VAL A 381 -2.60 -17.88 -14.18
CA VAL A 381 -3.45 -17.57 -13.03
C VAL A 381 -2.75 -17.98 -11.74
N HIS A 382 -2.71 -17.06 -10.78
CA HIS A 382 -2.20 -17.30 -9.44
C HIS A 382 -3.32 -17.15 -8.41
N PHE A 383 -3.73 -18.26 -7.81
CA PHE A 383 -4.68 -18.30 -6.69
C PHE A 383 -3.90 -18.16 -5.39
N LYS A 384 -4.07 -17.01 -4.74
CA LYS A 384 -3.47 -16.63 -3.45
C LYS A 384 -4.56 -16.34 -2.43
N TYR A 385 -5.54 -17.24 -2.33
CA TYR A 385 -6.61 -17.12 -1.35
C TYR A 385 -6.08 -17.44 0.05
N ILE A 386 -5.91 -16.40 0.84
CA ILE A 386 -5.33 -16.45 2.19
C ILE A 386 -6.40 -16.55 3.28
N TRP A 387 -7.66 -16.29 2.93
CA TRP A 387 -8.80 -16.33 3.85
C TRP A 387 -9.70 -17.55 3.66
N SER A 388 -9.44 -18.34 2.61
CA SER A 388 -10.19 -19.56 2.31
C SER A 388 -9.36 -20.79 2.67
N PRO A 389 -10.00 -21.92 2.97
CA PRO A 389 -9.30 -23.20 3.10
C PRO A 389 -8.49 -23.54 1.84
N ASP A 390 -7.59 -24.50 1.97
CA ASP A 390 -6.89 -25.04 0.81
C ASP A 390 -7.88 -25.75 -0.13
N PHE A 391 -7.61 -25.68 -1.43
CA PHE A 391 -8.35 -26.44 -2.42
C PHE A 391 -8.26 -27.93 -2.12
N SER A 392 -9.39 -28.63 -2.27
CA SER A 392 -9.43 -30.07 -2.11
C SER A 392 -8.62 -30.78 -3.20
N ILE A 393 -8.26 -32.04 -2.96
CA ILE A 393 -7.54 -32.85 -3.95
C ILE A 393 -8.38 -32.99 -5.23
N GLU A 394 -9.70 -33.19 -5.10
CA GLU A 394 -10.60 -33.33 -6.25
C GLU A 394 -10.65 -32.05 -7.09
N GLU A 395 -10.78 -30.88 -6.45
CA GLU A 395 -10.75 -29.59 -7.16
C GLU A 395 -9.45 -29.40 -7.94
N LEU A 396 -8.30 -29.73 -7.32
CA LEU A 396 -6.98 -29.64 -7.96
C LEU A 396 -6.82 -30.64 -9.11
N LEU A 397 -7.39 -31.85 -8.99
CA LEU A 397 -7.44 -32.82 -10.09
C LEU A 397 -8.29 -32.30 -11.24
N THR A 398 -9.44 -31.68 -10.97
CA THR A 398 -10.28 -31.05 -11.99
C THR A 398 -9.54 -29.96 -12.74
N PHE A 399 -8.73 -29.12 -12.06
CA PHE A 399 -7.86 -28.15 -12.72
C PHE A 399 -6.86 -28.82 -13.68
N ALA A 400 -6.21 -29.91 -13.26
CA ALA A 400 -5.27 -30.64 -14.10
C ALA A 400 -5.97 -31.27 -15.32
N GLN A 401 -7.12 -31.91 -15.10
CA GLN A 401 -7.93 -32.54 -16.15
C GLN A 401 -8.43 -31.50 -17.16
N ASN A 402 -8.89 -30.34 -16.73
CA ASN A 402 -9.32 -29.27 -17.62
C ASN A 402 -8.18 -28.75 -18.51
N ILE A 403 -6.96 -28.61 -17.95
CA ILE A 403 -5.77 -28.22 -18.74
C ILE A 403 -5.44 -29.28 -19.81
N ILE A 404 -5.50 -30.57 -19.44
CA ILE A 404 -5.22 -31.70 -20.34
C ILE A 404 -6.28 -31.79 -21.44
N ARG A 405 -7.57 -31.80 -21.06
CA ARG A 405 -8.71 -31.91 -21.97
C ARG A 405 -8.75 -30.77 -22.98
N ALA A 406 -8.39 -29.56 -22.57
CA ALA A 406 -8.33 -28.40 -23.45
C ALA A 406 -7.14 -28.41 -24.42
N GLY A 407 -6.17 -29.33 -24.28
CA GLY A 407 -4.95 -29.33 -25.12
C GLY A 407 -4.16 -28.04 -24.97
N SER A 408 -4.12 -27.47 -23.77
CA SER A 408 -3.62 -26.11 -23.50
C SER A 408 -2.20 -25.89 -24.02
N PRO A 409 -1.89 -24.73 -24.64
CA PRO A 409 -0.57 -24.48 -25.23
C PRO A 409 0.51 -24.25 -24.17
N ALA A 410 1.77 -24.33 -24.61
CA ALA A 410 2.94 -24.04 -23.79
C ALA A 410 2.85 -22.65 -23.14
N GLY A 411 3.13 -22.60 -21.83
CA GLY A 411 3.07 -21.37 -21.04
C GLY A 411 1.76 -21.18 -20.26
N VAL A 412 0.72 -21.99 -20.50
CA VAL A 412 -0.44 -22.03 -19.60
C VAL A 412 -0.02 -22.47 -18.21
N GLN A 413 -0.46 -21.74 -17.20
CA GLN A 413 -0.07 -21.98 -15.81
C GLN A 413 -1.21 -21.67 -14.83
N ARG A 414 -1.39 -22.57 -13.87
CA ARG A 414 -2.19 -22.36 -12.66
C ARG A 414 -1.30 -22.58 -11.45
N SER A 415 -1.38 -21.72 -10.45
CA SER A 415 -0.66 -21.93 -9.19
C SER A 415 -1.50 -21.59 -7.99
N PHE A 416 -1.29 -22.32 -6.91
CA PHE A 416 -2.13 -22.31 -5.72
C PHE A 416 -1.25 -22.12 -4.49
N ARG A 417 -1.58 -21.14 -3.65
CA ARG A 417 -1.02 -21.04 -2.30
C ARG A 417 -1.71 -22.07 -1.41
N MET A 418 -0.92 -22.84 -0.68
CA MET A 418 -1.39 -23.93 0.18
C MET A 418 -0.67 -23.90 1.53
N SER A 419 -1.34 -24.37 2.58
CA SER A 419 -0.80 -24.49 3.95
C SER A 419 -0.13 -25.83 4.18
N ASN A 420 -0.67 -26.93 3.64
CA ASN A 420 -0.24 -28.29 4.00
C ASN A 420 0.57 -29.00 2.89
N GLU A 421 1.81 -29.37 3.19
CA GLU A 421 2.66 -30.15 2.26
C GLU A 421 2.12 -31.57 2.03
N VAL A 422 1.54 -32.20 3.06
CA VAL A 422 1.03 -33.58 2.98
C VAL A 422 -0.09 -33.67 1.95
N SER A 423 -1.02 -32.72 1.95
CA SER A 423 -2.10 -32.65 0.95
C SER A 423 -1.55 -32.55 -0.48
N ILE A 424 -0.48 -31.78 -0.68
CA ILE A 424 0.20 -31.66 -1.98
C ILE A 424 0.85 -32.99 -2.39
N LYS A 425 1.53 -33.67 -1.46
CA LYS A 425 2.14 -34.98 -1.72
C LYS A 425 1.08 -36.03 -2.06
N ASN A 426 -0.07 -36.01 -1.39
CA ASN A 426 -1.19 -36.90 -1.67
C ASN A 426 -1.78 -36.65 -3.07
N LEU A 427 -1.93 -35.39 -3.48
CA LEU A 427 -2.31 -35.04 -4.86
C LEU A 427 -1.31 -35.64 -5.87
N LEU A 428 0.00 -35.47 -5.63
CA LEU A 428 1.02 -36.01 -6.54
C LEU A 428 0.99 -37.54 -6.63
N ASN A 429 0.73 -38.24 -5.51
CA ASN A 429 0.57 -39.70 -5.50
C ASN A 429 -0.64 -40.13 -6.34
N ARG A 430 -1.79 -39.49 -6.13
CA ARG A 430 -3.02 -39.82 -6.85
C ARG A 430 -2.92 -39.55 -8.35
N VAL A 431 -2.24 -38.47 -8.74
CA VAL A 431 -1.90 -38.21 -10.16
C VAL A 431 -0.97 -39.29 -10.72
N ALA A 432 0.04 -39.71 -9.95
CA ALA A 432 0.96 -40.75 -10.41
C ALA A 432 0.26 -42.09 -10.63
N GLU A 433 -0.63 -42.49 -9.71
CA GLU A 433 -1.45 -43.70 -9.80
C GLU A 433 -2.42 -43.61 -10.99
N GLN A 434 -3.16 -42.51 -11.12
CA GLN A 434 -4.18 -42.34 -12.17
C GLN A 434 -3.59 -42.37 -13.59
N PHE A 435 -2.36 -41.90 -13.78
CA PHE A 435 -1.72 -41.81 -15.09
C PHE A 435 -0.57 -42.82 -15.28
N ASN A 436 -0.36 -43.75 -14.34
CA ASN A 436 0.73 -44.73 -14.35
C ASN A 436 2.13 -44.09 -14.57
N LEU A 437 2.44 -43.05 -13.79
CA LEU A 437 3.65 -42.22 -13.95
C LEU A 437 4.65 -42.42 -12.82
N ILE A 438 5.94 -42.26 -13.14
CA ILE A 438 7.00 -42.15 -12.13
C ILE A 438 7.03 -40.69 -11.64
N ARG A 439 6.76 -40.48 -10.34
CA ARG A 439 6.90 -39.16 -9.71
C ARG A 439 8.31 -38.93 -9.19
N SER A 440 8.73 -37.67 -9.18
CA SER A 440 9.84 -37.22 -8.34
C SER A 440 9.31 -36.85 -6.95
N ASN A 441 10.21 -36.60 -5.99
CA ASN A 441 9.84 -36.17 -4.64
C ASN A 441 8.93 -34.91 -4.62
N ARG A 442 9.11 -33.99 -5.58
CA ARG A 442 8.40 -32.69 -5.61
C ARG A 442 7.65 -32.38 -6.89
N SER A 443 7.56 -33.32 -7.82
CA SER A 443 6.89 -33.09 -9.10
C SER A 443 6.42 -34.37 -9.79
N VAL A 444 5.38 -34.25 -10.61
CA VAL A 444 4.94 -35.25 -11.58
C VAL A 444 4.71 -34.57 -12.94
N SER A 445 4.97 -35.27 -14.04
CA SER A 445 4.80 -34.73 -15.38
C SER A 445 3.93 -35.65 -16.23
N ILE A 446 2.82 -35.11 -16.72
CA ILE A 446 1.84 -35.82 -17.54
C ILE A 446 2.08 -35.42 -18.99
N ARG A 447 2.29 -36.40 -19.89
CA ARG A 447 2.37 -36.12 -21.33
C ARG A 447 1.00 -35.72 -21.84
N MET A 448 0.95 -34.69 -22.66
CA MET A 448 -0.26 -34.24 -23.36
C MET A 448 -0.06 -34.40 -24.86
N GLY A 449 -1.12 -34.19 -25.64
CA GLY A 449 -1.01 -34.06 -27.09
C GLY A 449 -0.13 -32.87 -27.51
N ASN A 450 0.22 -32.79 -28.80
CA ASN A 450 0.88 -31.63 -29.42
C ASN A 450 2.27 -31.27 -28.86
N GLU A 451 3.12 -32.25 -28.57
CA GLU A 451 4.49 -32.01 -28.07
C GLU A 451 4.52 -31.14 -26.80
N THR A 452 3.56 -31.34 -25.89
CA THR A 452 3.54 -30.65 -24.60
C THR A 452 3.41 -31.62 -23.43
N LYS A 453 3.83 -31.17 -22.25
CA LYS A 453 3.60 -31.90 -20.99
C LYS A 453 3.12 -30.95 -19.91
N LEU A 454 2.18 -31.43 -19.09
CA LEU A 454 1.76 -30.76 -17.88
C LEU A 454 2.70 -31.14 -16.74
N ASN A 455 3.47 -30.18 -16.25
CA ASN A 455 4.30 -30.35 -15.07
C ASN A 455 3.56 -29.83 -13.83
N ILE A 456 3.30 -30.72 -12.87
CA ILE A 456 2.74 -30.40 -11.56
C ILE A 456 3.88 -30.50 -10.56
N SER A 457 4.22 -29.38 -9.93
CA SER A 457 5.35 -29.27 -9.01
C SER A 457 5.01 -28.35 -7.86
N TYR A 458 5.68 -28.50 -6.73
CA TYR A 458 5.50 -27.58 -5.62
C TYR A 458 6.83 -27.15 -5.02
N LYS A 459 6.82 -25.97 -4.39
CA LYS A 459 7.97 -25.44 -3.67
C LYS A 459 7.54 -24.67 -2.44
N PHE A 460 8.46 -24.59 -1.48
CA PHE A 460 8.33 -23.67 -0.37
C PHE A 460 8.39 -22.22 -0.88
N ALA A 461 7.58 -21.36 -0.30
CA ALA A 461 7.50 -19.95 -0.65
C ALA A 461 7.27 -19.14 0.63
N LYS A 462 8.25 -18.29 0.96
CA LYS A 462 8.23 -17.41 2.15
C LYS A 462 6.89 -16.64 2.24
N CYS A 463 6.32 -16.55 3.45
CA CYS A 463 5.13 -15.75 3.74
C CYS A 463 5.33 -14.29 3.33
N CYS A 464 4.28 -13.68 2.78
CA CYS A 464 4.15 -12.24 2.68
C CYS A 464 3.63 -11.70 4.02
N LYS A 465 3.92 -10.43 4.36
CA LYS A 465 3.44 -9.78 5.60
C LYS A 465 1.90 -9.75 5.74
N GLU A 466 1.17 -10.07 4.68
CA GLU A 466 -0.30 -10.14 4.61
C GLU A 466 -0.86 -11.52 5.10
N ASP A 467 -0.01 -12.51 5.42
CA ASP A 467 -0.37 -13.92 5.66
C ASP A 467 -0.67 -14.31 7.14
N ASN A 468 -1.01 -13.34 8.01
CA ASN A 468 -0.98 -13.51 9.47
C ASN A 468 -1.96 -14.55 10.07
N LEU A 469 -2.88 -15.15 9.31
CA LEU A 469 -3.92 -16.04 9.86
C LEU A 469 -3.79 -17.53 9.51
N GLN A 470 -3.23 -17.92 8.35
CA GLN A 470 -3.23 -19.32 7.89
C GLN A 470 -1.88 -19.86 7.39
N MET A 471 -0.80 -19.07 7.45
CA MET A 471 0.59 -19.47 7.09
C MET A 471 0.70 -20.38 5.85
N LYS A 472 0.21 -19.93 4.69
CA LYS A 472 0.26 -20.70 3.42
C LYS A 472 1.66 -20.69 2.79
N ASN A 473 2.54 -21.54 3.33
CA ASN A 473 3.98 -21.56 3.01
C ASN A 473 4.34 -22.32 1.73
N TRP A 474 3.39 -22.97 1.07
CA TRP A 474 3.63 -23.76 -0.13
C TRP A 474 2.97 -23.14 -1.35
N VAL A 475 3.62 -23.30 -2.50
CA VAL A 475 3.04 -22.98 -3.81
C VAL A 475 3.05 -24.22 -4.67
N LEU A 476 1.86 -24.77 -4.93
CA LEU A 476 1.63 -25.77 -5.95
C LEU A 476 1.53 -25.07 -7.32
N LYS A 477 2.14 -25.67 -8.33
CA LYS A 477 2.25 -25.10 -9.67
C LYS A 477 1.99 -26.16 -10.72
N MET A 478 0.95 -25.94 -11.51
CA MET A 478 0.62 -26.68 -12.71
C MET A 478 1.02 -25.84 -13.92
N LYS A 479 2.00 -26.28 -14.71
CA LYS A 479 2.53 -25.53 -15.86
C LYS A 479 2.66 -26.42 -17.08
N VAL A 480 2.10 -25.98 -18.20
CA VAL A 480 2.34 -26.60 -19.50
C VAL A 480 3.69 -26.15 -20.04
N VAL A 481 4.54 -27.11 -20.36
CA VAL A 481 5.86 -26.88 -20.96
C VAL A 481 6.00 -27.68 -22.26
N PRO A 482 6.82 -27.21 -23.22
CA PRO A 482 7.15 -27.99 -24.40
C PRO A 482 7.77 -29.34 -24.02
N TYR A 483 7.43 -30.36 -24.81
CA TYR A 483 7.98 -31.70 -24.78
C TYR A 483 8.56 -31.98 -26.16
N LEU A 484 9.86 -31.76 -26.32
CA LEU A 484 10.57 -32.17 -27.53
C LEU A 484 10.82 -33.68 -27.42
N SER A 485 10.17 -34.48 -28.26
CA SER A 485 10.62 -35.85 -28.48
C SER A 485 11.92 -35.83 -29.29
N LEU A 486 12.80 -36.81 -29.11
CA LEU A 486 14.00 -36.98 -29.94
C LEU A 486 13.64 -37.01 -31.44
N SER A 487 12.51 -37.61 -31.81
CA SER A 487 12.00 -37.60 -33.19
C SER A 487 11.65 -36.19 -33.71
N SER A 488 10.99 -35.36 -32.92
CA SER A 488 10.67 -33.96 -33.29
C SER A 488 11.91 -33.07 -33.41
N PHE A 489 12.94 -33.35 -32.60
CA PHE A 489 14.23 -32.67 -32.64
C PHE A 489 15.00 -33.02 -33.93
N PHE A 490 15.04 -34.29 -34.31
CA PHE A 490 15.64 -34.73 -35.58
C PHE A 490 14.86 -34.24 -36.81
N GLU A 491 13.52 -34.16 -36.75
CA GLU A 491 12.70 -33.55 -37.81
C GLU A 491 12.96 -32.05 -37.98
N LYS A 492 13.03 -31.28 -36.89
CA LYS A 492 13.41 -29.86 -36.93
C LYS A 492 14.83 -29.65 -37.46
N LEU A 493 15.77 -30.52 -37.07
CA LEU A 493 17.14 -30.53 -37.61
C LEU A 493 17.16 -30.86 -39.11
N LYS A 494 16.32 -31.78 -39.60
CA LYS A 494 16.17 -32.05 -41.03
C LYS A 494 15.61 -30.83 -41.78
N LYS A 495 14.60 -30.13 -41.24
CA LYS A 495 14.06 -28.90 -41.84
C LYS A 495 15.08 -27.74 -41.86
N LEU A 496 15.93 -27.64 -40.83
CA LEU A 496 17.02 -26.67 -40.79
C LEU A 496 18.16 -27.01 -41.76
N LYS A 497 18.44 -28.30 -42.01
CA LYS A 497 19.48 -28.72 -42.97
C LYS A 497 19.07 -28.65 -44.44
N ILE A 498 17.78 -28.52 -44.77
CA ILE A 498 17.30 -28.40 -46.17
C ILE A 498 17.31 -26.93 -46.64
N THR A 499 17.55 -25.95 -45.76
CA THR A 499 17.58 -24.52 -46.13
C THR A 499 18.98 -23.96 -46.44
N ASP A 500 20.06 -24.67 -46.10
CA ASP A 500 21.44 -24.29 -46.43
C ASP A 500 22.04 -25.19 -47.52
N GLY A 501 21.36 -25.23 -48.66
CA GLY A 501 21.77 -25.94 -49.87
C GLY A 501 21.91 -25.01 -51.06
N THR A 502 22.74 -23.98 -50.94
CA THR A 502 23.36 -23.26 -52.07
C THR A 502 24.69 -22.66 -51.62
N LEU A 503 25.75 -23.40 -51.89
CA LEU A 503 27.07 -22.87 -52.21
C LEU A 503 27.50 -23.52 -53.52
#